data_AF-A0A4R8FLN2-F1
#
_entry.id   AF-A0A4R8FLN2-F1
#
_cell.length_a   1.000
_cell.length_b   1.000
_cell.length_c   1.000
_cell.angle_alpha   90.00
_cell.angle_beta   90.00
_cell.angle_gamma   90.00
#
_symmetry.space_group_name_H-M   'P 1'
#
loop_
_entity.id
_entity.type
_entity.pdbx_description
1 polymer ?
#
loop_
_entity_poly.entity_id
_entity_poly.type
_entity_poly.pdbx_seq_one_letter_code
_entity_poly.pdbx_strand_id
1 'polypeptide(L)'
;MTAHTLFRRLRIALRRSRLVQVGLLVGFWLAGEGAVRLTGLPLPGGLVGMAAALGLLGSGLIRAGTLRRGANWFLAEMLLFFVPAVLAVLNHREFLGLLGLQILLIIVLGTLAVMAVTALTVELCCRWGIGADGQPSALD
;
A
#
# COMPACT_ATOMS: atom_id res chain seq x y z
N MET A 1 -9.93 -30.87 -6.90
CA MET A 1 -9.65 -30.40 -5.52
C MET A 1 -8.17 -30.55 -5.06
N THR A 2 -7.19 -30.82 -5.95
CA THR A 2 -5.81 -31.16 -5.54
C THR A 2 -4.70 -30.23 -6.08
N ALA A 3 -4.95 -29.45 -7.14
CA ALA A 3 -3.94 -28.58 -7.76
C ALA A 3 -3.61 -27.31 -6.94
N HIS A 4 -4.60 -26.79 -6.19
CA HIS A 4 -4.51 -25.48 -5.54
C HIS A 4 -3.62 -25.47 -4.28
N THR A 5 -3.42 -26.62 -3.64
CA THR A 5 -2.63 -26.78 -2.41
C THR A 5 -1.18 -27.15 -2.69
N LEU A 6 -0.92 -27.90 -3.77
CA LEU A 6 0.41 -28.36 -4.19
C LEU A 6 1.26 -27.20 -4.74
N PHE A 7 0.64 -26.30 -5.51
CA PHE A 7 1.24 -25.04 -5.99
C PHE A 7 1.49 -24.05 -4.83
N ARG A 8 0.76 -24.19 -3.71
CA ARG A 8 0.91 -23.35 -2.51
C ARG A 8 2.12 -23.80 -1.67
N ARG A 9 2.36 -25.11 -1.56
CA ARG A 9 3.53 -25.66 -0.84
C ARG A 9 4.85 -25.46 -1.59
N LEU A 10 4.85 -25.58 -2.92
CA LEU A 10 6.07 -25.35 -3.73
C LEU A 10 6.49 -23.86 -3.78
N ARG A 11 5.51 -22.93 -3.84
CA ARG A 11 5.75 -21.47 -3.69
C ARG A 11 6.29 -21.07 -2.32
N ILE A 12 5.95 -21.82 -1.27
CA ILE A 12 6.47 -21.60 0.08
C ILE A 12 7.92 -22.07 0.20
N ALA A 13 8.35 -23.10 -0.53
CA ALA A 13 9.74 -23.53 -0.60
C ALA A 13 10.64 -22.54 -1.38
N LEU A 14 10.10 -21.81 -2.37
CA LEU A 14 10.79 -20.73 -3.10
C LEU A 14 10.92 -19.41 -2.30
N ARG A 15 10.42 -19.34 -1.06
CA ARG A 15 10.38 -18.15 -0.15
C ARG A 15 11.72 -17.48 0.18
N ARG A 16 12.86 -18.08 -0.15
CA ARG A 16 14.16 -17.62 0.37
C ARG A 16 14.73 -16.41 -0.37
N SER A 17 14.36 -16.19 -1.63
CA SER A 17 14.98 -15.18 -2.48
C SER A 17 14.19 -13.88 -2.51
N ARG A 18 14.87 -12.75 -2.27
CA ARG A 18 14.31 -11.38 -2.33
C ARG A 18 13.57 -11.11 -3.65
N LEU A 19 14.04 -11.70 -4.74
CA LEU A 19 13.45 -11.63 -6.08
C LEU A 19 12.03 -12.19 -6.18
N VAL A 20 11.71 -13.26 -5.44
CA VAL A 20 10.35 -13.84 -5.46
C VAL A 20 9.36 -12.93 -4.74
N GLN A 21 9.81 -12.25 -3.68
CA GLN A 21 8.99 -11.28 -2.98
C GLN A 21 8.73 -10.07 -3.87
N VAL A 22 9.75 -9.55 -4.55
CA VAL A 22 9.62 -8.49 -5.56
C VAL A 22 8.66 -8.91 -6.69
N GLY A 23 8.83 -10.11 -7.24
CA GLY A 23 7.94 -10.66 -8.27
C GLY A 23 6.49 -10.79 -7.80
N LEU A 24 6.26 -11.06 -6.52
CA LEU A 24 4.91 -11.08 -5.93
C LEU A 24 4.30 -9.67 -5.85
N LEU A 25 5.06 -8.64 -5.43
CA LEU A 25 4.58 -7.25 -5.46
C LEU A 25 4.24 -6.82 -6.88
N VAL A 26 5.10 -7.14 -7.85
CA VAL A 26 4.85 -6.86 -9.28
C VAL A 26 3.64 -7.62 -9.79
N GLY A 27 3.44 -8.87 -9.36
CA GLY A 27 2.24 -9.65 -9.68
C GLY A 27 0.95 -9.00 -9.18
N PHE A 28 0.95 -8.45 -7.96
CA PHE A 28 -0.19 -7.68 -7.45
C PHE A 28 -0.42 -6.40 -8.25
N TRP A 29 0.64 -5.68 -8.61
CA TRP A 29 0.54 -4.50 -9.45
C TRP A 29 -0.03 -4.82 -10.84
N LEU A 30 0.45 -5.87 -11.51
CA LEU A 30 -0.06 -6.34 -12.81
C LEU A 30 -1.52 -6.78 -12.73
N ALA A 31 -1.91 -7.47 -11.66
CA ALA A 31 -3.30 -7.87 -11.45
C ALA A 31 -4.21 -6.65 -11.26
N GLY A 32 -3.76 -5.66 -10.47
CA GLY A 32 -4.48 -4.39 -10.29
C GLY A 32 -4.60 -3.59 -11.57
N GLU A 33 -3.51 -3.48 -12.33
CA GLU A 33 -3.47 -2.82 -13.64
C GLU A 33 -4.40 -3.52 -14.66
N GLY A 34 -4.38 -4.85 -14.71
CA GLY A 34 -5.28 -5.63 -15.55
C GLY A 34 -6.75 -5.43 -15.16
N ALA A 35 -7.04 -5.43 -13.86
CA ALA A 35 -8.38 -5.15 -13.35
C ALA A 35 -8.84 -3.74 -13.76
N VAL A 36 -8.03 -2.72 -13.49
CA VAL A 36 -8.31 -1.32 -13.88
C VAL A 36 -8.61 -1.18 -15.36
N ARG A 37 -7.82 -1.84 -16.23
CA ARG A 37 -8.01 -1.82 -17.68
C ARG A 37 -9.29 -2.51 -18.12
N LEU A 38 -9.66 -3.62 -17.50
CA LEU A 38 -10.90 -4.35 -17.79
C LEU A 38 -12.14 -3.57 -17.35
N THR A 39 -12.05 -2.90 -16.19
CA THR A 39 -13.19 -2.22 -15.58
C THR A 39 -13.27 -0.73 -15.93
N GLY A 40 -12.28 -0.18 -16.64
CA GLY A 40 -12.22 1.23 -17.02
C GLY A 40 -12.14 2.20 -15.83
N LEU A 41 -11.64 1.75 -14.68
CA LEU A 41 -11.62 2.56 -13.46
C LEU A 41 -10.54 3.66 -13.56
N PRO A 42 -10.81 4.92 -13.18
CA PRO A 42 -9.84 6.02 -13.22
C PRO A 42 -8.86 5.97 -12.03
N LEU A 43 -8.41 4.79 -11.63
CA LEU A 43 -7.49 4.60 -10.49
C LEU A 43 -6.17 4.01 -10.97
N PRO A 44 -5.05 4.38 -10.34
CA PRO A 44 -3.77 3.74 -10.63
C PRO A 44 -3.85 2.25 -10.25
N GLY A 45 -3.39 1.37 -11.15
CA GLY A 45 -3.38 -0.09 -10.92
C GLY A 45 -2.69 -0.50 -9.62
N GLY A 46 -1.72 0.29 -9.15
CA GLY A 46 -1.04 0.08 -7.87
C GLY A 46 -1.95 0.18 -6.64
N LEU A 47 -2.95 1.06 -6.64
CA LEU A 47 -3.90 1.19 -5.52
C LEU A 47 -4.82 -0.04 -5.44
N VAL A 48 -5.29 -0.52 -6.59
CA VAL A 48 -6.08 -1.76 -6.68
C VAL A 48 -5.24 -2.97 -6.29
N GLY A 49 -3.98 -3.03 -6.74
CA GLY A 49 -3.02 -4.06 -6.32
C GLY A 49 -2.75 -4.05 -4.82
N MET A 50 -2.67 -2.87 -4.20
CA MET A 50 -2.53 -2.73 -2.74
C MET A 50 -3.77 -3.21 -2.00
N ALA A 51 -4.98 -2.87 -2.46
CA ALA A 51 -6.22 -3.35 -1.87
C ALA A 51 -6.34 -4.88 -1.97
N ALA A 52 -5.97 -5.47 -3.11
CA ALA A 52 -5.92 -6.92 -3.29
C ALA A 52 -4.90 -7.59 -2.36
N ALA A 53 -3.70 -7.01 -2.24
CA ALA A 53 -2.67 -7.49 -1.32
C ALA A 53 -3.14 -7.41 0.14
N LEU A 54 -3.80 -6.32 0.53
CA LEU A 54 -4.39 -6.14 1.86
C LEU A 54 -5.48 -7.19 2.13
N GLY A 55 -6.37 -7.44 1.17
CA GLY A 55 -7.39 -8.49 1.28
C GLY A 55 -6.78 -9.88 1.48
N LEU A 56 -5.70 -10.21 0.75
CA LEU A 56 -4.99 -11.50 0.91
C LEU A 56 -4.20 -11.61 2.23
N LEU A 57 -3.70 -10.48 2.75
CA LEU A 57 -3.07 -10.42 4.06
C LEU A 57 -4.12 -10.59 5.17
N GLY A 58 -5.26 -9.91 5.05
CA GLY A 58 -6.40 -10.02 5.98
C GLY A 58 -7.01 -11.41 6.00
N SER A 59 -7.07 -12.10 4.86
CA SER A 59 -7.56 -13.48 4.78
C SER A 59 -6.56 -14.52 5.31
N GLY A 60 -5.40 -14.13 5.84
CA GLY A 60 -4.36 -15.02 6.36
C GLY A 60 -3.68 -15.90 5.30
N LEU A 61 -3.93 -15.65 4.01
CA LEU A 61 -3.38 -16.48 2.93
C LEU A 61 -1.88 -16.25 2.74
N ILE A 62 -1.42 -15.02 3.01
CA ILE A 62 -0.03 -14.56 2.91
C ILE A 62 0.39 -13.94 4.24
N ARG A 63 1.50 -14.43 4.81
CA ARG A 63 2.13 -13.80 5.99
C ARG A 63 2.84 -12.50 5.60
N ALA A 64 2.58 -11.41 6.32
CA ALA A 64 3.20 -10.10 6.12
C ALA A 64 4.75 -10.15 6.07
N GLY A 65 5.38 -11.01 6.88
CA GLY A 65 6.84 -11.19 6.87
C GLY A 65 7.44 -11.66 5.53
N THR A 66 6.60 -12.17 4.62
CA THR A 66 6.98 -12.59 3.26
C THR A 66 7.04 -11.44 2.27
N LEU A 67 6.31 -10.35 2.52
CA LEU A 67 6.35 -9.17 1.66
C LEU A 67 7.38 -8.16 2.17
N ARG A 68 7.62 -8.18 3.49
CA ARG A 68 8.45 -7.21 4.20
C ARG A 68 9.89 -7.12 3.69
N ARG A 69 10.58 -8.23 3.34
CA ARG A 69 11.97 -8.13 2.86
C ARG A 69 12.07 -7.57 1.43
N GLY A 70 11.15 -7.94 0.55
CA GLY A 70 11.06 -7.42 -0.82
C GLY A 70 10.66 -5.95 -0.85
N ALA A 71 9.65 -5.57 -0.05
CA ALA A 71 9.27 -4.18 0.13
C ALA A 71 10.41 -3.34 0.73
N ASN A 72 11.11 -3.85 1.76
CA ASN A 72 12.23 -3.12 2.36
C ASN A 72 13.40 -2.93 1.40
N TRP A 73 13.59 -3.83 0.42
CA TRP A 73 14.58 -3.64 -0.62
C TRP A 73 14.19 -2.49 -1.57
N PHE A 74 12.93 -2.44 -2.03
CA PHE A 74 12.44 -1.28 -2.78
C PHE A 74 12.56 0.01 -1.97
N LEU A 75 12.23 -0.03 -0.68
CA LEU A 75 12.37 1.11 0.23
C LEU A 75 13.83 1.57 0.38
N ALA A 76 14.77 0.63 0.47
CA ALA A 76 16.20 0.95 0.53
C ALA A 76 16.71 1.60 -0.76
N GLU A 77 16.18 1.18 -1.91
CA GLU A 77 16.49 1.75 -3.23
C GLU A 77 15.57 2.94 -3.59
N MET A 78 14.75 3.47 -2.67
CA MET A 78 13.86 4.60 -2.99
C MET A 78 14.63 5.80 -3.54
N LEU A 79 15.87 6.01 -3.07
CA LEU A 79 16.73 7.07 -3.56
C LEU A 79 17.04 6.92 -5.06
N LEU A 80 17.21 5.68 -5.55
CA LEU A 80 17.38 5.38 -6.98
C LEU A 80 16.15 5.78 -7.80
N PHE A 81 14.94 5.63 -7.26
CA PHE A 81 13.70 6.04 -7.95
C PHE A 81 13.45 7.56 -7.84
N PHE A 82 13.91 8.18 -6.76
CA PHE A 82 13.77 9.63 -6.58
C PHE A 82 14.72 10.44 -7.46
N VAL A 83 15.96 10.00 -7.65
CA VAL A 83 16.94 10.71 -8.51
C VAL A 83 16.39 11.04 -9.90
N PRO A 84 15.90 10.09 -10.71
CA PRO A 84 15.35 10.38 -12.04
C PRO A 84 14.05 11.20 -11.96
N ALA A 85 13.19 10.95 -10.97
CA ALA A 85 11.96 11.72 -10.79
C ALA A 85 12.23 13.20 -10.50
N VAL A 86 13.16 13.49 -9.59
CA VAL A 86 13.56 14.87 -9.23
C VAL A 86 14.25 15.55 -10.41
N LEU A 87 15.14 14.86 -11.12
CA LEU A 87 15.79 15.42 -12.32
C LEU A 87 14.78 15.81 -13.40
N ALA A 88 13.74 14.98 -13.63
CA ALA A 88 12.67 15.30 -14.57
C ALA A 88 11.90 16.57 -14.17
N VAL A 89 11.64 16.75 -12.86
CA VAL A 89 10.97 17.94 -12.33
C VAL A 89 11.87 19.18 -12.46
N LEU A 90 13.15 19.08 -12.12
CA LEU A 90 14.10 20.21 -12.18
C LEU A 90 14.31 20.76 -13.60
N ASN A 91 14.17 19.90 -14.63
CA ASN A 91 14.22 20.33 -16.03
C ASN A 91 13.02 21.21 -16.42
N HIS A 92 11.91 21.13 -15.69
CA HIS A 92 10.71 21.94 -15.91
C HIS A 92 10.70 23.12 -14.92
N ARG A 93 11.48 24.15 -15.26
CA ARG A 93 11.66 25.38 -14.45
C ARG A 93 10.35 26.08 -14.06
N GLU A 94 9.27 25.88 -14.83
CA GLU A 94 7.93 26.40 -14.55
C GLU A 94 7.34 25.89 -13.22
N PHE A 95 7.62 24.64 -12.84
CA PHE A 95 7.18 24.07 -11.56
C PHE A 95 8.00 24.55 -10.36
N LEU A 96 9.07 25.32 -10.56
CA LEU A 96 9.89 25.89 -9.47
C LEU A 96 9.55 27.36 -9.17
N GLY A 97 8.66 27.97 -9.95
CA GLY A 97 8.15 29.32 -9.72
C GLY A 97 6.93 29.36 -8.80
N LEU A 98 6.02 30.32 -9.05
CA LEU A 98 4.76 30.47 -8.30
C LEU A 98 3.87 29.21 -8.34
N LEU A 99 3.86 28.50 -9.47
CA LEU A 99 3.14 27.24 -9.63
C LEU A 99 3.66 26.16 -8.67
N GLY A 100 4.98 26.10 -8.47
CA GLY A 100 5.62 25.20 -7.51
C GLY A 100 5.19 25.45 -6.07
N LEU A 101 5.13 26.73 -5.70
CA LEU A 101 4.67 27.13 -4.37
C LEU A 101 3.19 26.75 -4.14
N GLN A 102 2.33 26.94 -5.15
CA GLN A 102 0.94 26.53 -5.07
C GLN A 102 0.80 25.00 -4.95
N ILE A 103 1.57 24.23 -5.72
CA ILE A 103 1.59 22.76 -5.65
C ILE A 103 2.08 22.32 -4.26
N LEU A 104 3.15 22.92 -3.75
CA LEU A 104 3.69 22.64 -2.41
C LEU A 104 2.63 22.88 -1.34
N LEU A 105 1.94 24.01 -1.40
CA LEU A 105 0.88 24.36 -0.45
C LEU A 105 -0.26 23.33 -0.50
N ILE A 106 -0.72 22.95 -1.71
CA ILE A 106 -1.78 21.94 -1.88
C ILE A 106 -1.34 20.57 -1.35
N ILE A 107 -0.10 20.16 -1.59
CA ILE A 107 0.43 18.89 -1.08
C ILE A 107 0.46 18.89 0.45
N VAL A 108 0.99 19.95 1.06
CA VAL A 108 1.09 20.06 2.53
C VAL A 108 -0.31 20.08 3.15
N LEU A 109 -1.19 20.97 2.69
CA LEU A 109 -2.54 21.08 3.21
C LEU A 109 -3.35 19.80 2.97
N GLY A 110 -3.25 19.22 1.77
CA GLY A 110 -3.91 17.98 1.41
C GLY A 110 -3.44 16.79 2.26
N THR A 111 -2.14 16.68 2.51
CA THR A 111 -1.58 15.62 3.35
C THR A 111 -2.02 15.79 4.80
N LEU A 112 -1.97 17.02 5.34
CA LEU A 112 -2.46 17.32 6.69
C LEU A 112 -3.96 17.00 6.83
N ALA A 113 -4.77 17.39 5.83
CA ALA A 113 -6.20 17.10 5.81
C ALA A 113 -6.47 15.58 5.78
N VAL A 114 -5.78 14.82 4.92
CA VAL A 114 -5.93 13.36 4.84
C VAL A 114 -5.52 12.70 6.17
N MET A 115 -4.42 13.12 6.78
CA MET A 115 -4.01 12.61 8.10
C MET A 115 -5.05 12.93 9.18
N ALA A 116 -5.57 14.16 9.22
CA ALA A 116 -6.61 14.56 10.18
C ALA A 116 -7.90 13.76 10.01
N VAL A 117 -8.40 13.60 8.76
CA VAL A 117 -9.60 12.81 8.48
C VAL A 117 -9.40 11.35 8.87
N THR A 118 -8.23 10.77 8.56
CA THR A 118 -7.91 9.39 8.94
C THR A 118 -7.89 9.23 10.46
N ALA A 119 -7.25 10.15 11.17
CA ALA A 119 -7.19 10.15 12.63
C ALA A 119 -8.58 10.27 13.27
N LEU A 120 -9.40 11.22 12.83
CA LEU A 120 -10.77 11.42 13.32
C LEU A 120 -11.67 10.22 13.02
N THR A 121 -11.52 9.61 11.84
CA THR A 121 -12.29 8.42 11.45
C THR A 121 -11.96 7.24 12.35
N VAL A 122 -10.67 7.02 12.64
CA VAL A 122 -10.23 5.98 13.58
C VAL A 122 -10.73 6.28 14.99
N GLU A 123 -10.65 7.53 15.45
CA GLU A 123 -11.14 7.94 16.78
C GLU A 123 -12.65 7.72 16.92
N LEU A 124 -13.45 8.11 15.92
CA LEU A 124 -14.89 7.85 15.86
C LEU A 124 -15.20 6.35 15.87
N CYS A 125 -14.48 5.57 15.05
CA CYS A 125 -14.65 4.12 14.98
C CYS A 125 -14.33 3.44 16.32
N CYS A 126 -13.24 3.83 16.99
CA CYS A 126 -12.90 3.33 18.32
C CYS A 126 -13.93 3.76 19.36
N ARG A 127 -14.40 5.02 19.32
CA ARG A 127 -15.40 5.53 20.26
C ARG A 127 -16.75 4.84 20.12
N TRP A 128 -17.15 4.47 18.90
CA TRP A 128 -18.36 3.68 18.66
C TRP A 128 -18.16 2.19 18.99
N GLY A 129 -16.98 1.62 18.74
CA GLY A 129 -16.68 0.22 19.02
C GLY A 129 -16.57 -0.11 20.52
N ILE A 130 -16.12 0.83 21.35
CA ILE A 130 -15.95 0.63 22.81
C ILE A 130 -17.29 0.77 23.58
N GLY A 131 -18.36 1.25 22.94
CA GLY A 131 -19.70 1.29 23.54
C GLY A 131 -20.47 -0.04 23.50
N ALA A 132 -19.97 -1.05 22.77
CA ALA A 132 -20.61 -2.36 22.64
C ALA A 132 -20.04 -3.44 23.57
N ASP A 133 -18.84 -3.20 24.12
CA ASP A 133 -18.25 -4.06 25.14
C ASP A 133 -18.46 -3.40 26.50
N GLY A 134 -19.64 -3.63 27.08
CA GLY A 134 -19.88 -3.37 28.49
C GLY A 134 -18.83 -4.11 29.31
N GLN A 135 -17.81 -3.38 29.76
CA GLN A 135 -16.87 -3.82 30.78
C GLN A 135 -17.69 -4.34 31.97
N PRO A 136 -17.71 -5.65 32.27
CA PRO A 136 -18.20 -6.09 33.55
C PRO A 136 -17.24 -5.52 34.58
N SER A 137 -17.79 -4.68 35.44
CA SER A 137 -17.24 -4.38 36.76
C SER A 137 -16.98 -5.69 37.51
N ALA A 138 -15.72 -5.99 37.75
CA ALA A 138 -15.24 -6.85 38.83
C ALA A 138 -13.85 -6.29 39.20
N LEU A 139 -13.52 -5.77 40.38
CA LEU A 139 -14.10 -5.94 41.71
C LEU A 139 -14.64 -7.34 41.93
N ASP A 140 -13.76 -8.34 41.77
CA ASP A 140 -13.67 -9.61 42.49
C ASP A 140 -12.21 -10.12 42.39
#